data_AF-A0A7C5C7H4-F1
#
_entry.id   AF-A0A7C5C7H4-F1
#
_cell.length_a   1.000
_cell.length_b   1.000
_cell.length_c   1.000
_cell.angle_alpha   90.00
_cell.angle_beta   90.00
_cell.angle_gamma   90.00
#
_symmetry.space_group_name_H-M   'P 1'
#
loop_
_entity.id
_entity.type
_entity.pdbx_description
1 polymer ?
#
loop_
_entity_poly.entity_id
_entity_poly.type
_entity_poly.pdbx_seq_one_letter_code
_entity_poly.pdbx_strand_id
1 'polypeptide(L)'
;MALELGELKQNKFGEVYFENVNKLSFEKTSAKSVFDKEFNALFDEKETLYLIMGTDSGNLLNYVEEKFQEDVAGRKFIFFEYKGLLDQFSEIKLPRWIEIYSIDFSTDRYVTDIQDILQQHYPYLLSSKTKLLKSLCVLDAKLETSYKTLEIKISQAV
;
A
#
# COMPACT_ATOMS: atom_id res chain seq x y z
N MET A 1 9.53 -14.42 8.21
CA MET A 1 10.29 -14.47 6.93
C MET A 1 10.79 -13.06 6.66
N ALA A 2 12.08 -12.88 6.38
CA ALA A 2 12.62 -11.55 6.05
C ALA A 2 12.17 -11.15 4.63
N LEU A 3 11.95 -9.85 4.40
CA LEU A 3 11.65 -9.34 3.07
C LEU A 3 12.94 -9.28 2.24
N GLU A 4 12.94 -9.93 1.08
CA GLU A 4 14.02 -9.82 0.10
C GLU A 4 13.63 -8.81 -0.98
N LEU A 5 14.26 -7.63 -0.97
CA LEU A 5 13.94 -6.55 -1.91
C LEU A 5 14.48 -6.80 -3.33
N GLY A 6 15.61 -7.49 -3.46
CA GLY A 6 16.32 -7.59 -4.73
C GLY A 6 17.03 -6.29 -5.10
N GLU A 7 17.43 -6.16 -6.36
CA GLU A 7 18.10 -4.95 -6.86
C GLU A 7 17.11 -3.81 -7.09
N LEU A 8 17.58 -2.59 -6.82
CA LEU A 8 16.87 -1.37 -7.19
C LEU A 8 17.00 -1.17 -8.71
N LYS A 9 15.88 -1.12 -9.41
CA LYS A 9 15.81 -0.91 -10.86
C LYS A 9 15.09 0.39 -11.18
N GLN A 10 15.37 0.92 -12.36
CA GLN A 10 14.65 2.04 -12.94
C GLN A 10 14.11 1.63 -14.30
N ASN A 11 12.81 1.83 -14.53
CA ASN A 11 12.24 1.53 -15.85
C ASN A 11 12.54 2.67 -16.86
N LYS A 12 12.15 2.46 -18.12
CA LYS A 12 12.31 3.45 -19.20
C LYS A 12 11.57 4.78 -18.98
N PHE A 13 10.70 4.87 -17.98
CA PHE A 13 9.93 6.07 -17.61
C PHE A 13 10.55 6.81 -16.42
N GLY A 14 11.66 6.32 -15.87
CA GLY A 14 12.36 6.94 -14.76
C GLY A 14 11.86 6.50 -13.38
N GLU A 15 10.90 5.59 -13.30
CA GLU A 15 10.31 5.10 -12.05
C GLU A 15 11.22 4.07 -11.39
N VAL A 16 11.45 4.24 -10.10
CA VAL A 16 12.35 3.40 -9.31
C VAL A 16 11.52 2.35 -8.56
N TYR A 17 11.97 1.11 -8.60
CA TYR A 17 11.32 0.00 -7.92
C TYR A 17 12.30 -1.11 -7.56
N PHE A 18 11.94 -1.91 -6.57
CA PHE A 18 12.68 -3.10 -6.20
C PHE A 18 12.19 -4.30 -7.01
N GLU A 19 13.08 -5.03 -7.66
CA GLU A 19 12.73 -6.13 -8.58
C GLU A 19 11.84 -7.22 -7.94
N ASN A 20 12.10 -7.56 -6.68
CA ASN A 20 11.32 -8.60 -6.00
C ASN A 20 10.00 -8.07 -5.42
N VAL A 21 9.83 -6.75 -5.34
CA VAL A 21 8.59 -6.09 -4.90
C VAL A 21 7.67 -5.92 -6.11
N ASN A 22 8.15 -5.25 -7.16
CA ASN A 22 7.38 -4.91 -8.34
C ASN A 22 7.93 -5.70 -9.54
N LYS A 23 7.26 -6.80 -9.91
CA LYS A 23 7.64 -7.62 -11.07
C LYS A 23 7.25 -6.94 -12.40
N LEU A 24 7.21 -7.73 -13.48
CA LEU A 24 6.98 -7.42 -14.91
C LEU A 24 5.98 -6.28 -15.23
N SER A 25 5.04 -5.97 -14.34
CA SER A 25 4.03 -4.92 -14.46
C SER A 25 4.61 -3.53 -14.75
N PHE A 26 5.81 -3.21 -14.22
CA PHE A 26 6.46 -1.89 -14.39
C PHE A 26 7.56 -1.85 -15.44
N GLU A 27 7.99 -3.00 -15.98
CA GLU A 27 9.09 -3.06 -16.96
C GLU A 27 8.67 -2.46 -18.31
N LYS A 28 7.40 -2.64 -18.68
CA LYS A 28 6.90 -2.34 -20.04
C LYS A 28 6.02 -1.09 -20.11
N THR A 29 5.44 -0.68 -19.00
CA THR A 29 4.41 0.38 -18.88
C THR A 29 4.69 1.24 -17.65
N SER A 30 4.33 2.53 -17.69
CA SER A 30 4.49 3.43 -16.54
C SER A 30 3.56 3.02 -15.38
N ALA A 31 4.02 3.22 -14.15
CA ALA A 31 3.28 3.04 -12.91
C ALA A 31 1.92 3.73 -13.00
N LYS A 32 1.93 4.99 -13.42
CA LYS A 32 0.72 5.81 -13.56
C LYS A 32 -0.32 5.13 -14.47
N SER A 33 0.09 4.69 -15.66
CA SER A 33 -0.83 4.03 -16.59
C SER A 33 -1.39 2.72 -16.06
N VAL A 34 -0.60 1.94 -15.31
CA VAL A 34 -1.10 0.71 -14.67
C VAL A 34 -2.07 1.07 -13.55
N PHE A 35 -1.74 2.04 -12.70
CA PHE A 35 -2.60 2.46 -11.60
C PHE A 35 -3.90 3.13 -12.04
N ASP A 36 -3.87 3.93 -13.11
CA ASP A 36 -5.07 4.50 -13.71
C ASP A 36 -6.02 3.40 -14.20
N LYS A 37 -5.48 2.30 -14.74
CA LYS A 37 -6.29 1.17 -15.19
C LYS A 37 -6.87 0.36 -14.02
N GLU A 38 -6.06 0.09 -13.00
CA GLU A 38 -6.43 -0.85 -11.93
C GLU A 38 -7.15 -0.16 -10.74
N PHE A 39 -6.79 1.07 -10.39
CA PHE A 39 -7.24 1.72 -9.15
C PHE A 39 -8.15 2.94 -9.33
N ASN A 40 -8.22 3.53 -10.53
CA ASN A 40 -8.98 4.77 -10.74
C ASN A 40 -10.43 4.64 -10.26
N ALA A 41 -11.15 3.62 -10.73
CA ALA A 41 -12.53 3.36 -10.32
C ALA A 41 -12.65 2.89 -8.85
N LEU A 42 -11.62 2.26 -8.30
CA LEU A 42 -11.63 1.76 -6.92
C LEU A 42 -11.60 2.93 -5.91
N PHE A 43 -10.90 4.02 -6.26
CA PHE A 43 -10.77 5.20 -5.42
C PHE A 43 -11.89 6.25 -5.60
N ASP A 44 -12.94 5.97 -6.39
CA ASP A 44 -13.98 6.96 -6.69
C ASP A 44 -14.94 7.24 -5.52
N GLU A 45 -14.98 6.39 -4.50
CA GLU A 45 -15.94 6.55 -3.39
C GLU A 45 -15.46 7.59 -2.37
N LYS A 46 -16.30 8.60 -2.10
CA LYS A 46 -16.02 9.67 -1.13
C LYS A 46 -16.26 9.20 0.30
N GLU A 47 -15.57 9.83 1.25
CA GLU A 47 -15.68 9.50 2.68
C GLU A 47 -15.34 8.03 2.99
N THR A 48 -14.40 7.45 2.23
CA THR A 48 -14.00 6.05 2.34
C THR A 48 -12.61 5.91 2.97
N LEU A 49 -12.49 4.96 3.89
CA LEU A 49 -11.21 4.50 4.40
C LEU A 49 -10.67 3.37 3.51
N TYR A 50 -9.58 3.65 2.82
CA TYR A 50 -8.86 2.71 1.98
C TYR A 50 -7.70 2.10 2.77
N LEU A 51 -7.81 0.80 3.06
CA LEU A 51 -6.75 -0.01 3.65
C LEU A 51 -6.02 -0.70 2.50
N ILE A 52 -4.74 -0.39 2.29
CA ILE A 52 -3.97 -0.84 1.13
C ILE A 52 -2.80 -1.68 1.59
N MET A 53 -2.73 -2.92 1.09
CA MET A 53 -1.61 -3.81 1.36
C MET A 53 -0.51 -3.59 0.33
N GLY A 54 0.65 -3.10 0.77
CA GLY A 54 1.82 -2.79 -0.06
C GLY A 54 1.76 -1.38 -0.67
N THR A 55 2.93 -0.80 -0.88
CA THR A 55 3.12 0.58 -1.39
C THR A 55 3.58 0.65 -2.85
N ASP A 56 3.88 -0.50 -3.46
CA ASP A 56 4.52 -0.60 -4.78
C ASP A 56 5.84 0.18 -4.87
N SER A 57 6.73 -0.03 -3.89
CA SER A 57 7.98 0.74 -3.75
C SER A 57 7.74 2.25 -3.63
N GLY A 58 6.60 2.64 -3.06
CA GLY A 58 6.18 4.04 -2.91
C GLY A 58 5.51 4.65 -4.14
N ASN A 59 5.46 3.95 -5.28
CA ASN A 59 4.84 4.48 -6.50
C ASN A 59 3.32 4.65 -6.33
N LEU A 60 2.65 3.76 -5.58
CA LEU A 60 1.21 3.87 -5.35
C LEU A 60 0.87 5.05 -4.41
N LEU A 61 1.76 5.38 -3.47
CA LEU A 61 1.63 6.56 -2.62
C LEU A 61 1.64 7.84 -3.46
N ASN A 62 2.68 7.97 -4.30
CA ASN A 62 2.85 9.13 -5.18
C ASN A 62 1.64 9.29 -6.12
N TYR A 63 1.15 8.18 -6.66
CA TYR A 63 -0.04 8.18 -7.52
C TYR A 63 -1.28 8.68 -6.79
N VAL A 64 -1.53 8.19 -5.56
CA VAL A 64 -2.68 8.61 -4.75
C VAL A 64 -2.57 10.09 -4.39
N GLU A 65 -1.39 10.55 -3.98
CA GLU A 65 -1.11 11.96 -3.68
C GLU A 65 -1.36 12.87 -4.90
N GLU A 66 -0.80 12.53 -6.06
CA GLU A 66 -0.97 13.29 -7.30
C GLU A 66 -2.43 13.32 -7.77
N LYS A 67 -3.17 12.21 -7.59
CA LYS A 67 -4.56 12.07 -8.05
C LYS A 67 -5.53 12.96 -7.27
N PHE A 68 -5.41 13.01 -5.95
CA PHE A 68 -6.38 13.69 -5.10
C PHE A 68 -5.92 15.08 -4.67
N GLN A 69 -4.62 15.35 -4.62
CA GLN A 69 -4.04 16.63 -4.23
C GLN A 69 -4.73 17.17 -2.95
N GLU A 70 -5.46 18.28 -3.06
CA GLU A 70 -6.19 18.89 -1.96
C GLU A 70 -7.68 18.46 -1.87
N ASP A 71 -8.27 17.90 -2.95
CA ASP A 71 -9.67 17.43 -2.96
C ASP A 71 -9.77 15.93 -2.68
N VAL A 72 -9.49 15.58 -1.42
CA VAL A 72 -9.60 14.21 -0.94
C VAL A 72 -11.06 13.79 -0.69
N ALA A 73 -12.00 14.73 -0.60
CA ALA A 73 -13.42 14.52 -0.32
C ALA A 73 -13.71 13.49 0.78
N GLY A 74 -13.00 13.63 1.90
CA GLY A 74 -13.12 12.74 3.06
C GLY A 74 -12.51 11.35 2.88
N ARG A 75 -11.81 11.05 1.79
CA ARG A 75 -11.08 9.79 1.67
C ARG A 75 -9.90 9.78 2.62
N LYS A 76 -9.55 8.59 3.10
CA LYS A 76 -8.34 8.37 3.88
C LYS A 76 -7.67 7.10 3.40
N PHE A 77 -6.35 7.11 3.29
CA PHE A 77 -5.58 6.00 2.77
C PHE A 77 -4.58 5.56 3.83
N ILE A 78 -4.64 4.28 4.19
CA ILE A 78 -3.74 3.64 5.13
C ILE A 78 -3.01 2.53 4.39
N PHE A 79 -1.71 2.67 4.25
CA PHE A 79 -0.86 1.68 3.62
C PHE A 79 -0.20 0.81 4.68
N PHE A 80 -0.24 -0.50 4.46
CA PHE A 80 0.49 -1.48 5.26
C PHE A 80 1.68 -2.00 4.47
N GLU A 81 2.87 -1.86 5.01
CA GLU A 81 4.10 -2.22 4.33
C GLU A 81 5.11 -2.86 5.28
N TYR A 82 6.00 -3.68 4.75
CA TYR A 82 7.08 -4.25 5.54
C TYR A 82 8.02 -3.16 6.05
N LYS A 83 8.37 -3.25 7.34
CA LYS A 83 9.36 -2.36 7.96
C LYS A 83 10.65 -2.24 7.14
N GLY A 84 11.19 -3.35 6.65
CA GLY A 84 12.44 -3.36 5.90
C GLY A 84 12.41 -2.58 4.57
N LEU A 85 11.23 -2.43 3.94
CA LEU A 85 11.07 -1.56 2.77
C LEU A 85 10.99 -0.10 3.21
N LEU A 86 10.22 0.20 4.26
CA LEU A 86 10.05 1.58 4.73
C LEU A 86 11.35 2.19 5.24
N ASP A 87 12.23 1.38 5.83
CA ASP A 87 13.57 1.81 6.26
C ASP A 87 14.45 2.29 5.07
N GLN A 88 14.07 1.99 3.82
CA GLN A 88 14.75 2.49 2.61
C GLN A 88 14.26 3.88 2.16
N PHE A 89 13.09 4.32 2.62
CA PHE A 89 12.60 5.66 2.32
C PHE A 89 13.05 6.63 3.41
N SER A 90 13.78 7.68 3.02
CA SER A 90 14.01 8.85 3.89
C SER A 90 12.68 9.47 4.31
N GLU A 91 12.63 10.23 5.42
CA GLU A 91 11.43 10.91 5.96
C GLU A 91 10.45 11.37 4.87
N ILE A 92 9.44 10.54 4.57
CA ILE A 92 8.40 10.87 3.59
C ILE A 92 7.43 11.84 4.29
N LYS A 93 7.34 13.06 3.78
CA LYS A 93 6.29 13.99 4.21
C LYS A 93 5.01 13.65 3.47
N LEU A 94 4.08 13.03 4.17
CA LEU A 94 2.78 12.66 3.62
C LEU A 94 1.71 13.69 4.00
N PRO A 95 0.71 13.91 3.13
CA PRO A 95 -0.50 14.61 3.51
C PRO A 95 -1.21 13.91 4.68
N ARG A 96 -1.95 14.67 5.51
CA ARG A 96 -2.66 14.13 6.70
C ARG A 96 -3.70 13.03 6.40
N TRP A 97 -4.06 12.87 5.14
CA TRP A 97 -5.04 11.90 4.65
C TRP A 97 -4.39 10.62 4.08
N ILE A 98 -3.05 10.55 4.06
CA ILE A 98 -2.26 9.35 3.77
C ILE A 98 -1.46 8.97 5.01
N GLU A 99 -1.59 7.73 5.44
CA GLU A 99 -0.81 7.14 6.52
C GLU A 99 -0.14 5.85 6.03
N ILE A 100 1.04 5.56 6.58
CA ILE A 100 1.76 4.33 6.30
C ILE A 100 2.16 3.70 7.63
N TYR A 101 1.84 2.43 7.80
CA TYR A 101 2.22 1.64 8.95
C TYR A 101 3.16 0.52 8.53
N SER A 102 4.31 0.49 9.20
CA SER A 102 5.23 -0.63 9.11
C SER A 102 4.62 -1.83 9.85
N ILE A 103 4.55 -2.97 9.19
CA ILE A 103 4.12 -4.22 9.80
C ILE A 103 5.32 -5.12 10.00
N ASP A 104 5.46 -5.59 11.23
CA ASP A 104 6.46 -6.58 11.62
C ASP A 104 5.76 -7.87 12.06
N PHE A 105 5.91 -8.91 11.24
CA PHE A 105 5.40 -10.25 11.54
C PHE A 105 6.36 -11.11 12.37
N SER A 106 7.45 -10.52 12.91
CA SER A 106 8.32 -11.21 13.87
C SER A 106 7.62 -11.48 15.19
N THR A 107 6.52 -10.77 15.49
CA THR A 107 5.70 -10.95 16.67
C THR A 107 4.23 -11.13 16.30
N ASP A 108 3.45 -11.82 17.13
CA ASP A 108 2.00 -11.97 16.93
C ASP A 108 1.20 -10.70 17.31
N ARG A 109 1.87 -9.60 17.70
CA ARG A 109 1.20 -8.34 18.05
C ARG A 109 0.60 -7.60 16.87
N TYR A 110 0.97 -7.96 15.64
CA TYR A 110 0.48 -7.31 14.43
C TYR A 110 -1.05 -7.22 14.36
N VAL A 111 -1.78 -8.21 14.91
CA VAL A 111 -3.25 -8.20 14.94
C VAL A 111 -3.76 -7.05 15.81
N THR A 112 -3.25 -6.95 17.03
CA THR A 112 -3.63 -5.88 17.97
C THR A 112 -3.21 -4.52 17.42
N ASP A 113 -2.01 -4.42 16.84
CA ASP A 113 -1.52 -3.16 16.25
C ASP A 113 -2.46 -2.68 15.12
N ILE A 114 -2.89 -3.58 14.24
CA ILE A 114 -3.85 -3.25 13.17
C ILE A 114 -5.21 -2.85 13.76
N GLN A 115 -5.70 -3.57 14.76
CA GLN A 115 -6.97 -3.24 15.42
C GLN A 115 -6.93 -1.87 16.09
N ASP A 116 -5.83 -1.52 16.75
CA ASP A 116 -5.63 -0.21 17.37
C ASP A 116 -5.57 0.92 16.33
N ILE A 117 -4.96 0.66 15.16
CA ILE A 117 -4.99 1.59 14.02
C ILE A 117 -6.42 1.78 13.54
N LEU A 118 -7.16 0.70 13.32
CA LEU A 118 -8.55 0.77 12.85
C LEU A 118 -9.45 1.50 13.85
N GLN A 119 -9.24 1.30 15.15
CA GLN A 119 -9.99 1.98 16.20
C GLN A 119 -9.80 3.51 16.18
N GLN A 120 -8.62 4.00 15.78
CA GLN A 120 -8.38 5.44 15.58
C GLN A 120 -9.20 6.03 14.42
N HIS A 121 -9.76 5.18 13.56
CA HIS A 121 -10.61 5.55 12.43
C HIS A 121 -12.05 5.02 12.56
N TYR A 122 -12.50 4.78 13.80
CA TYR A 122 -13.82 4.25 14.12
C TYR A 122 -15.01 4.89 13.36
N PRO A 123 -15.05 6.21 13.08
CA PRO A 123 -16.13 6.80 12.29
C PRO A 123 -16.30 6.18 10.89
N TYR A 124 -15.20 5.81 10.22
CA TYR A 124 -15.27 5.15 8.91
C TYR A 124 -15.78 3.71 9.04
N LEU A 125 -15.38 3.01 10.11
CA LEU A 125 -15.86 1.65 10.40
C LEU A 125 -17.36 1.62 10.64
N LEU A 126 -17.90 2.57 11.41
CA LEU A 126 -19.34 2.70 11.68
C LEU A 126 -20.16 2.95 10.42
N SER A 127 -19.61 3.73 9.49
CA SER A 127 -20.28 4.05 8.22
C SER A 127 -20.25 2.92 7.20
N SER A 128 -19.57 1.80 7.50
CA SER A 128 -19.28 0.70 6.57
C SER A 128 -18.53 1.13 5.30
N LYS A 129 -17.93 2.33 5.29
CA LYS A 129 -17.15 2.87 4.16
C LYS A 129 -15.67 2.53 4.31
N THR A 130 -15.37 1.25 4.45
CA THR A 130 -13.99 0.75 4.54
C THR A 130 -13.73 -0.25 3.42
N LYS A 131 -12.61 -0.09 2.70
CA LYS A 131 -12.22 -0.96 1.59
C LYS A 131 -10.81 -1.48 1.80
N LEU A 132 -10.66 -2.80 1.75
CA LEU A 132 -9.37 -3.47 1.76
C LEU A 132 -8.93 -3.77 0.33
N LEU A 133 -7.78 -3.24 -0.08
CA LEU A 133 -7.24 -3.32 -1.43
C LEU A 133 -5.82 -3.90 -1.43
N LYS A 134 -5.50 -4.60 -2.52
CA LYS A 134 -4.18 -5.15 -2.80
C LYS A 134 -3.47 -4.23 -3.79
N SER A 135 -2.25 -3.82 -3.47
CA SER A 135 -1.35 -3.18 -4.43
C SER A 135 -0.88 -4.17 -5.51
N LEU A 136 -0.18 -3.69 -6.54
CA LEU A 136 0.29 -4.57 -7.61
C LEU A 136 1.33 -5.59 -7.11
N CYS A 137 2.23 -5.19 -6.20
CA CYS A 137 3.21 -6.10 -5.61
C CYS A 137 2.55 -7.25 -4.84
N VAL A 138 1.37 -7.02 -4.25
CA VAL A 138 0.56 -8.05 -3.59
C VAL A 138 -0.20 -8.90 -4.60
N LEU A 139 -0.75 -8.30 -5.66
CA LEU A 139 -1.46 -9.05 -6.71
C LEU A 139 -0.52 -9.98 -7.49
N ASP A 140 0.72 -9.54 -7.74
CA ASP A 140 1.76 -10.30 -8.47
C ASP A 140 2.53 -11.29 -7.56
N ALA A 141 2.20 -11.33 -6.26
CA ALA A 141 2.87 -12.16 -5.27
C ALA A 141 2.59 -13.66 -5.50
N LYS A 142 3.66 -14.46 -5.51
CA LYS A 142 3.53 -15.94 -5.50
C LYS A 142 3.26 -16.44 -4.08
N LEU A 143 2.70 -17.63 -3.94
CA LEU A 143 2.29 -18.21 -2.65
C LEU A 143 3.38 -18.18 -1.56
N GLU A 144 4.64 -18.38 -1.95
CA GLU A 144 5.78 -18.48 -1.03
C GLU A 144 6.54 -17.15 -0.84
N THR A 145 5.92 -16.02 -1.15
CA THR A 145 6.56 -14.70 -1.05
C THR A 145 6.08 -13.93 0.18
N SER A 146 6.91 -12.99 0.67
CA SER A 146 6.55 -12.11 1.78
C SER A 146 5.26 -11.34 1.49
N TYR A 147 5.05 -10.79 0.29
CA TYR A 147 3.81 -10.08 -0.03
C TYR A 147 2.54 -10.95 0.00
N LYS A 148 2.63 -12.26 -0.24
CA LYS A 148 1.50 -13.16 0.02
C LYS A 148 1.22 -13.31 1.51
N THR A 149 2.26 -13.36 2.34
CA THR A 149 2.11 -13.37 3.79
C THR A 149 1.46 -12.09 4.28
N LEU A 150 1.87 -10.92 3.77
CA LEU A 150 1.23 -9.63 4.04
C LEU A 150 -0.28 -9.69 3.73
N GLU A 151 -0.65 -10.15 2.53
CA GLU A 151 -2.06 -10.29 2.14
C GLU A 151 -2.87 -11.12 3.14
N ILE A 152 -2.38 -12.32 3.46
CA ILE A 152 -3.08 -13.25 4.35
C ILE A 152 -3.22 -12.66 5.75
N LYS A 153 -2.12 -12.10 6.29
CA LYS A 153 -2.06 -11.61 7.67
C LYS A 153 -2.90 -10.35 7.88
N ILE A 154 -2.86 -9.40 6.95
CA ILE A 154 -3.70 -8.19 7.04
C ILE A 154 -5.18 -8.56 6.88
N SER A 155 -5.52 -9.44 5.92
CA SER A 155 -6.92 -9.87 5.71
C SER A 155 -7.53 -10.60 6.92
N GLN A 156 -6.71 -11.15 7.82
CA GLN A 156 -7.18 -11.78 9.06
C GLN A 156 -7.36 -10.79 10.21
N ALA A 157 -6.71 -9.62 10.14
CA ALA A 157 -6.66 -8.64 11.22
C ALA A 157 -7.67 -7.49 11.04
N VAL A 158 -8.11 -7.25 9.80
CA VAL A 158 -9.17 -6.31 9.42
C VAL A 158 -10.52 -7.01 9.48
#